data_AF-A0A315EPP3-F1
#
_entry.id   AF-A0A315EPP3-F1
#
_cell.length_a   1.000
_cell.length_b   1.000
_cell.length_c   1.000
_cell.angle_alpha   90.00
_cell.angle_beta   90.00
_cell.angle_gamma   90.00
#
_symmetry.space_group_name_H-M   'P 1'
#
loop_
_entity.id
_entity.type
_entity.pdbx_description
1 polymer ?
#
loop_
_entity_poly.entity_id
_entity_poly.type
_entity_poly.pdbx_seq_one_letter_code
_entity_poly.pdbx_strand_id
1 'polypeptide(L)'
;MKFSSRTLSFLTEAGQQTDPNWLEENQAAYEAHVRGPFIDLAERLKTALQPIVSDYHFPVKGIGRIKKTANHVVSGGPCCKDWLSISISKPSESRFERNPHLFFGILPNIPPYKGVVVAGGLFMPSGPQLKRVRNAIARDAQAFHALFADPAFKARFETDFSREEVASRPPRGFNPDHSDMEWLKLKDFWW
;
A
#
# COMPACT_ATOMS: atom_id res chain seq x y z
N MET A 1 -21.05 0.76 -7.98
CA MET A 1 -21.36 1.92 -7.09
C MET A 1 -20.28 3.00 -7.28
N LYS A 2 -20.38 4.17 -6.66
CA LYS A 2 -19.31 5.20 -6.74
C LYS A 2 -19.04 5.77 -5.36
N PHE A 3 -17.79 6.16 -5.11
CA PHE A 3 -17.44 6.94 -3.93
C PHE A 3 -18.21 8.27 -3.95
N SER A 4 -18.46 8.81 -2.76
CA SER A 4 -19.10 10.11 -2.59
C SER A 4 -18.23 11.00 -1.70
N SER A 5 -18.55 12.29 -1.61
CA SER A 5 -17.89 13.20 -0.67
C SER A 5 -18.03 12.76 0.79
N ARG A 6 -18.97 11.86 1.11
CA ARG A 6 -19.16 11.29 2.45
C ARG A 6 -18.15 10.22 2.83
N THR A 7 -17.42 9.61 1.87
CA THR A 7 -16.50 8.50 2.16
C THR A 7 -15.41 8.90 3.16
N LEU A 8 -14.74 10.04 2.94
CA LEU A 8 -13.68 10.51 3.83
C LEU A 8 -14.23 10.93 5.19
N SER A 9 -15.34 11.68 5.23
CA SER A 9 -15.96 12.12 6.48
C SER A 9 -16.42 10.93 7.33
N PHE A 10 -17.04 9.92 6.73
CA PHE A 10 -17.47 8.72 7.43
C PHE A 10 -16.28 7.99 8.07
N LEU A 11 -15.20 7.81 7.32
CA LEU A 11 -14.01 7.14 7.82
C LEU A 11 -13.33 7.92 8.95
N THR A 12 -13.22 9.25 8.83
CA THR A 12 -12.71 10.11 9.91
C THR A 12 -13.59 9.99 11.17
N GLU A 13 -14.91 10.03 11.01
CA GLU A 13 -15.85 9.89 12.12
C GLU A 13 -15.72 8.52 12.77
N ALA A 14 -15.70 7.43 12.00
CA ALA A 14 -15.51 6.07 12.49
C ALA A 14 -14.23 5.93 13.33
N GLY A 15 -13.15 6.62 12.94
CA GLY A 15 -11.89 6.69 13.69
C GLY A 15 -11.96 7.25 15.10
N GLN A 16 -13.05 7.93 15.45
CA GLN A 16 -13.23 8.62 16.73
C GLN A 16 -14.22 7.89 17.65
N GLN A 17 -14.92 6.87 17.14
CA GLN A 17 -16.04 6.23 17.84
C GLN A 17 -15.54 5.24 18.88
N THR A 18 -16.02 5.38 20.11
CA THR A 18 -15.70 4.48 21.23
C THR A 18 -16.80 3.48 21.53
N ASP A 19 -18.03 3.74 21.07
CA ASP A 19 -19.17 2.83 21.22
C ASP A 19 -18.99 1.60 20.30
N PRO A 20 -18.93 0.38 20.87
CA PRO A 20 -18.78 -0.84 20.08
C PRO A 20 -19.95 -1.14 19.14
N ASN A 21 -21.12 -0.51 19.29
CA ASN A 21 -22.30 -0.72 18.46
C ASN A 21 -22.48 0.34 17.36
N TRP A 22 -21.65 1.40 17.38
CA TRP A 22 -21.83 2.54 16.47
C TRP A 22 -21.82 2.14 15.00
N LEU A 23 -20.98 1.18 14.60
CA LEU A 23 -20.91 0.74 13.20
C LEU A 23 -22.19 0.01 12.78
N GLU A 24 -22.76 -0.82 13.65
CA GLU A 24 -24.02 -1.51 13.41
C GLU A 24 -25.17 -0.52 13.19
N GLU A 25 -25.24 0.53 14.02
CA GLU A 25 -26.25 1.60 13.89
C GLU A 25 -26.07 2.41 12.60
N ASN A 26 -24.82 2.55 12.13
CA ASN A 26 -24.47 3.29 10.92
C ASN A 26 -24.23 2.39 9.69
N GLN A 27 -24.66 1.12 9.74
CA GLN A 27 -24.34 0.11 8.73
C GLN A 27 -24.80 0.53 7.33
N ALA A 28 -26.00 1.11 7.19
CA ALA A 28 -26.51 1.54 5.89
C ALA A 28 -25.63 2.62 5.24
N ALA A 29 -25.19 3.61 6.02
CA ALA A 29 -24.29 4.66 5.56
C ALA A 29 -22.90 4.10 5.22
N TYR A 30 -22.40 3.18 6.05
CA TYR A 30 -21.14 2.48 5.81
C TYR A 30 -21.13 1.72 4.48
N GLU A 31 -22.17 0.94 4.22
CA GLU A 31 -22.31 0.18 2.98
C GLU A 31 -22.43 1.11 1.77
N ALA A 32 -23.26 2.15 1.86
CA ALA A 32 -23.51 3.07 0.75
C ALA A 32 -22.30 3.94 0.38
N HIS A 33 -21.53 4.40 1.37
CA HIS A 33 -20.49 5.41 1.15
C HIS A 33 -19.08 4.88 1.21
N VAL A 34 -18.86 3.72 1.83
CA VAL A 34 -17.51 3.20 2.04
C VAL A 34 -17.37 1.79 1.46
N ARG A 35 -18.03 0.79 2.04
CA ARG A 35 -17.77 -0.61 1.70
C ARG A 35 -18.23 -0.97 0.29
N GLY A 36 -19.43 -0.58 -0.12
CA GLY A 36 -19.98 -0.86 -1.46
C GLY A 36 -19.11 -0.29 -2.59
N PRO A 37 -18.80 1.02 -2.60
CA PRO A 37 -17.90 1.62 -3.59
C PRO A 37 -16.51 0.98 -3.64
N PHE A 38 -16.00 0.54 -2.49
CA PHE A 38 -14.67 -0.06 -2.37
C PHE A 38 -14.61 -1.50 -2.91
N ILE A 39 -15.65 -2.31 -2.67
CA ILE A 39 -15.81 -3.64 -3.30
C ILE A 39 -15.90 -3.49 -4.82
N ASP A 40 -16.73 -2.56 -5.29
CA ASP A 40 -16.91 -2.28 -6.71
C ASP A 40 -15.62 -1.80 -7.39
N LEU A 41 -14.76 -1.05 -6.69
CA LEU A 41 -13.40 -0.76 -7.16
C LEU A 41 -12.54 -2.03 -7.24
N ALA A 42 -12.53 -2.87 -6.20
CA ALA A 42 -11.74 -4.11 -6.17
C ALA A 42 -12.12 -5.06 -7.32
N GLU A 43 -13.41 -5.20 -7.62
CA GLU A 43 -13.92 -6.02 -8.72
C GLU A 43 -13.50 -5.47 -10.09
N ARG A 44 -13.56 -4.14 -10.27
CA ARG A 44 -13.07 -3.49 -11.50
C ARG A 44 -11.57 -3.69 -11.69
N LEU A 45 -10.77 -3.50 -10.64
CA LEU A 45 -9.33 -3.72 -10.69
C LEU A 45 -9.00 -5.17 -11.05
N LYS A 46 -9.69 -6.14 -10.44
CA LYS A 46 -9.57 -7.56 -10.79
C LYS A 46 -9.89 -7.80 -12.26
N THR A 47 -11.03 -7.30 -12.74
CA THR A 47 -11.47 -7.50 -14.13
C THR A 47 -10.47 -6.93 -15.13
N ALA A 48 -9.93 -5.72 -14.86
CA ALA A 48 -9.01 -5.05 -15.76
C ALA A 48 -7.58 -5.62 -15.72
N LEU A 49 -7.09 -6.03 -14.55
CA LEU A 49 -5.67 -6.35 -14.36
C LEU A 49 -5.38 -7.85 -14.32
N GLN A 50 -6.31 -8.71 -13.88
CA GLN A 50 -6.07 -10.16 -13.80
C GLN A 50 -5.63 -10.78 -15.15
N PRO A 51 -6.14 -10.35 -16.33
CA PRO A 51 -5.63 -10.87 -17.61
C PRO A 51 -4.16 -10.53 -17.89
N ILE A 52 -3.66 -9.44 -17.30
CA ILE A 52 -2.28 -8.94 -17.47
C ILE A 52 -1.34 -9.60 -16.44
N VAL A 53 -1.84 -9.78 -15.21
CA VAL A 53 -1.10 -10.37 -14.08
C VAL A 53 -1.87 -11.55 -13.49
N SER A 54 -1.93 -12.65 -14.26
CA SER A 54 -2.78 -13.80 -13.94
C SER A 54 -2.42 -14.50 -12.64
N ASP A 55 -1.18 -14.37 -12.17
CA ASP A 55 -0.66 -14.98 -10.94
C ASP A 55 -0.79 -14.06 -9.71
N TYR A 56 -1.40 -12.88 -9.83
CA TYR A 56 -1.65 -11.98 -8.71
C TYR A 56 -2.95 -12.35 -7.98
N HIS A 57 -2.95 -12.17 -6.66
CA HIS A 57 -4.12 -12.26 -5.81
C HIS A 57 -4.86 -10.92 -5.77
N PHE A 58 -6.14 -10.95 -6.10
CA PHE A 58 -7.06 -9.82 -6.01
C PHE A 58 -8.06 -10.06 -4.86
N PRO A 59 -7.92 -9.35 -3.73
CA PRO A 59 -8.87 -9.50 -2.64
C PRO A 59 -10.19 -8.86 -3.07
N VAL A 60 -11.23 -9.67 -3.28
CA VAL A 60 -12.62 -9.21 -3.52
C VAL A 60 -13.57 -9.66 -2.41
N LYS A 61 -13.11 -10.57 -1.54
CA LYS A 61 -13.85 -11.07 -0.38
C LYS A 61 -13.21 -10.54 0.90
N GLY A 62 -14.04 -10.29 1.92
CA GLY A 62 -13.56 -9.84 3.24
C GLY A 62 -13.02 -8.41 3.27
N ILE A 63 -13.19 -7.62 2.20
CA ILE A 63 -12.86 -6.20 2.22
C ILE A 63 -13.91 -5.43 3.03
N GLY A 64 -13.48 -4.34 3.66
CA GLY A 64 -14.36 -3.47 4.43
C GLY A 64 -14.47 -3.89 5.89
N ARG A 65 -13.46 -4.53 6.47
CA ARG A 65 -13.42 -4.76 7.92
C ARG A 65 -12.74 -3.58 8.63
N ILE A 66 -13.55 -2.60 9.02
CA ILE A 66 -13.09 -1.46 9.82
C ILE A 66 -13.31 -1.66 11.33
N LYS A 67 -14.27 -2.48 11.77
CA LYS A 67 -14.44 -2.80 13.19
C LYS A 67 -13.23 -3.55 13.74
N LYS A 68 -12.65 -3.02 14.83
CA LYS A 68 -11.55 -3.66 15.55
C LYS A 68 -12.10 -4.78 16.44
N THR A 69 -11.29 -5.81 16.63
CA THR A 69 -11.56 -6.83 17.65
C THR A 69 -11.38 -6.19 19.04
N ALA A 70 -12.18 -6.59 20.04
CA ALA A 70 -12.14 -6.03 21.40
C ALA A 70 -10.72 -5.97 22.00
N ASN A 71 -9.91 -7.01 21.80
CA ASN A 71 -8.52 -7.06 22.32
C ASN A 71 -7.57 -6.02 21.67
N HIS A 72 -7.97 -5.39 20.56
CA HIS A 72 -7.22 -4.32 19.89
C HIS A 72 -7.81 -2.93 20.17
N VAL A 73 -8.85 -2.84 21.00
CA VAL A 73 -9.42 -1.58 21.45
C VAL A 73 -8.76 -1.23 22.78
N VAL A 74 -7.94 -0.18 22.79
CA VAL A 74 -7.40 0.39 24.02
C VAL A 74 -8.58 0.96 24.82
N SER A 75 -8.53 0.88 26.16
CA SER A 75 -9.59 1.43 27.02
C SER A 75 -9.87 2.90 26.68
N GLY A 76 -11.14 3.23 26.37
CA GLY A 76 -11.55 4.57 25.92
C GLY A 76 -11.10 4.94 24.50
N GLY A 77 -10.44 4.04 23.78
CA GLY A 77 -9.97 4.23 22.41
C GLY A 77 -11.01 3.85 21.36
N PRO A 78 -10.74 4.18 20.09
CA PRO A 78 -11.71 4.01 19.04
C PRO A 78 -11.91 2.54 18.64
N CYS A 79 -13.15 2.12 18.50
CA CYS A 79 -13.58 0.76 18.16
C CYS A 79 -13.50 0.45 16.66
N CYS A 80 -13.40 1.47 15.80
CA CYS A 80 -13.26 1.33 14.36
C CYS A 80 -11.92 1.88 13.86
N LYS A 81 -11.49 1.37 12.70
CA LYS A 81 -10.44 1.96 11.88
C LYS A 81 -11.05 3.12 11.10
N ASP A 82 -10.23 4.12 10.84
CA ASP A 82 -10.53 5.24 9.95
C ASP A 82 -9.97 5.06 8.55
N TRP A 83 -9.49 3.88 8.20
CA TRP A 83 -8.87 3.64 6.89
C TRP A 83 -9.26 2.29 6.30
N LEU A 84 -9.17 2.22 4.97
CA LEU A 84 -9.33 1.00 4.19
C LEU A 84 -8.30 0.97 3.06
N SER A 85 -7.84 -0.24 2.71
CA SER A 85 -6.91 -0.43 1.60
C SER A 85 -7.17 -1.72 0.82
N ILE A 86 -6.69 -1.72 -0.42
CA ILE A 86 -6.56 -2.88 -1.31
C ILE A 86 -5.07 -3.05 -1.56
N SER A 87 -4.57 -4.27 -1.41
CA SER A 87 -3.22 -4.65 -1.82
C SER A 87 -3.32 -5.81 -2.80
N ILE A 88 -2.73 -5.65 -3.98
CA ILE A 88 -2.74 -6.64 -5.06
C ILE A 88 -1.30 -7.06 -5.31
N SER A 89 -1.00 -8.33 -5.08
CA SER A 89 0.34 -8.91 -5.27
C SER A 89 0.25 -10.39 -5.55
N LYS A 90 1.36 -10.99 -5.98
CA LYS A 90 1.48 -12.45 -5.97
C LYS A 90 1.22 -12.99 -4.56
N PRO A 91 0.63 -14.19 -4.42
CA PRO A 91 0.51 -14.86 -3.13
C PRO A 91 1.86 -14.91 -2.40
N SER A 92 1.86 -14.57 -1.11
CA SER A 92 3.08 -14.67 -0.31
C SER A 92 3.35 -16.13 0.06
N GLU A 93 4.58 -16.57 -0.16
CA GLU A 93 5.09 -17.87 0.29
C GLU A 93 5.68 -17.78 1.71
N SER A 94 5.81 -16.56 2.25
CA SER A 94 6.42 -16.28 3.55
C SER A 94 5.48 -15.51 4.47
N ARG A 95 5.54 -15.82 5.76
CA ARG A 95 4.85 -15.04 6.82
C ARG A 95 5.61 -13.78 7.22
N PHE A 96 6.89 -13.68 6.85
CA PHE A 96 7.82 -12.63 7.32
C PHE A 96 8.29 -11.70 6.20
N GLU A 97 7.99 -12.04 4.96
CA GLU A 97 8.43 -11.30 3.78
C GLU A 97 7.21 -10.88 2.95
N ARG A 98 7.34 -9.75 2.25
CA ARG A 98 6.26 -9.17 1.44
C ARG A 98 6.64 -9.16 -0.04
N ASN A 99 5.67 -9.42 -0.91
CA ASN A 99 5.86 -9.20 -2.33
C ASN A 99 5.72 -7.71 -2.67
N PRO A 100 6.37 -7.23 -3.74
CA PRO A 100 5.98 -5.97 -4.37
C PRO A 100 4.49 -6.02 -4.71
N HIS A 101 3.77 -4.94 -4.43
CA HIS A 101 2.32 -4.90 -4.58
C HIS A 101 1.83 -3.57 -5.16
N LEU A 102 0.64 -3.60 -5.75
CA LEU A 102 -0.14 -2.41 -6.07
C LEU A 102 -1.00 -2.10 -4.84
N PHE A 103 -1.00 -0.84 -4.42
CA PHE A 103 -1.71 -0.35 -3.25
C PHE A 103 -2.72 0.72 -3.65
N PHE A 104 -3.94 0.60 -3.12
CA PHE A 104 -4.93 1.67 -3.09
C PHE A 104 -5.41 1.82 -1.66
N GLY A 105 -5.37 3.03 -1.10
CA GLY A 105 -5.78 3.31 0.27
C GLY A 105 -6.62 4.58 0.38
N ILE A 106 -7.55 4.57 1.32
CA ILE A 106 -8.24 5.78 1.81
C ILE A 106 -7.84 5.93 3.28
N LEU A 107 -6.96 6.89 3.56
CA LEU A 107 -6.19 7.04 4.78
C LEU A 107 -6.33 8.48 5.35
N PRO A 108 -7.47 8.88 5.91
CA PRO A 108 -7.73 10.26 6.33
C PRO A 108 -6.82 10.77 7.45
N ASN A 109 -6.27 9.90 8.31
CA ASN A 109 -5.42 10.31 9.44
C ASN A 109 -4.13 9.49 9.58
N ILE A 110 -3.52 9.06 8.47
CA ILE A 110 -2.21 8.39 8.49
C ILE A 110 -1.14 9.32 7.88
N PRO A 111 -0.42 10.14 8.67
CA PRO A 111 0.73 10.88 8.17
C PRO A 111 1.90 9.94 7.79
N PRO A 112 2.71 10.28 6.77
CA PRO A 112 2.52 11.40 5.85
C PRO A 112 1.45 11.15 4.76
N TYR A 113 0.97 9.91 4.61
CA TYR A 113 0.09 9.45 3.54
C TYR A 113 -1.40 9.75 3.76
N LYS A 114 -1.76 11.05 3.84
CA LYS A 114 -3.14 11.48 4.12
C LYS A 114 -4.01 11.56 2.85
N GLY A 115 -5.20 10.97 2.90
CA GLY A 115 -6.23 11.09 1.85
C GLY A 115 -6.38 9.83 1.01
N VAL A 116 -6.37 9.97 -0.32
CA VAL A 116 -6.42 8.83 -1.24
C VAL A 116 -5.00 8.56 -1.73
N VAL A 117 -4.53 7.33 -1.53
CA VAL A 117 -3.15 6.93 -1.81
C VAL A 117 -3.15 5.81 -2.83
N VAL A 118 -2.40 6.00 -3.91
CA VAL A 118 -2.09 4.98 -4.89
C VAL A 118 -0.59 4.83 -4.90
N ALA A 119 -0.10 3.61 -4.72
CA ALA A 119 1.33 3.33 -4.67
C ALA A 119 1.63 1.97 -5.30
N GLY A 120 2.88 1.76 -5.69
CA GLY A 120 3.34 0.50 -6.26
C GLY A 120 4.76 0.17 -5.86
N GLY A 121 5.01 -1.10 -5.52
CA GLY A 121 6.37 -1.60 -5.29
C GLY A 121 6.53 -2.32 -3.95
N LEU A 122 7.77 -2.34 -3.46
CA LEU A 122 8.17 -3.04 -2.24
C LEU A 122 8.34 -2.06 -1.09
N PHE A 123 7.30 -1.96 -0.27
CA PHE A 123 7.26 -1.13 0.93
C PHE A 123 7.60 -1.94 2.19
N MET A 124 8.49 -1.42 3.03
CA MET A 124 8.97 -2.00 4.28
C MET A 124 9.46 -3.46 4.14
N PRO A 125 10.45 -3.75 3.26
CA PRO A 125 11.01 -5.08 3.15
C PRO A 125 11.74 -5.51 4.43
N SER A 126 11.77 -6.82 4.69
CA SER A 126 12.62 -7.36 5.76
C SER A 126 14.10 -7.11 5.47
N GLY A 127 14.97 -7.15 6.49
CA GLY A 127 16.42 -7.02 6.30
C GLY A 127 17.00 -8.01 5.26
N PRO A 128 16.62 -9.31 5.30
CA PRO A 128 16.96 -10.26 4.25
C PRO A 128 16.46 -9.88 2.86
N GLN A 129 15.21 -9.43 2.71
CA GLN A 129 14.68 -8.99 1.41
C GLN A 129 15.45 -7.79 0.87
N LEU A 130 15.67 -6.79 1.72
CA LEU A 130 16.40 -5.58 1.37
C LEU A 130 17.82 -5.91 0.89
N LYS A 131 18.51 -6.84 1.56
CA LYS A 131 19.82 -7.32 1.10
C LYS A 131 19.73 -8.00 -0.28
N ARG A 132 18.71 -8.81 -0.54
CA ARG A 132 18.52 -9.45 -1.86
C ARG A 132 18.25 -8.45 -2.97
N VAL A 133 17.42 -7.45 -2.73
CA VAL A 133 17.15 -6.38 -3.71
C VAL A 133 18.41 -5.59 -4.01
N ARG A 134 19.17 -5.18 -2.97
CA ARG A 134 20.44 -4.47 -3.16
C ARG A 134 21.47 -5.30 -3.93
N ASN A 135 21.59 -6.59 -3.63
CA ASN A 135 22.47 -7.48 -4.38
C ASN A 135 22.04 -7.61 -5.86
N ALA A 136 20.73 -7.65 -6.13
CA ALA A 136 20.21 -7.69 -7.49
C ALA A 136 20.56 -6.41 -8.26
N ILE A 137 20.32 -5.24 -7.66
CA ILE A 137 20.68 -3.93 -8.23
C ILE A 137 22.19 -3.83 -8.47
N ALA A 138 23.01 -4.20 -7.49
CA ALA A 138 24.46 -4.14 -7.63
C ALA A 138 25.03 -5.10 -8.68
N ARG A 139 24.27 -6.14 -9.03
CA ARG A 139 24.65 -7.08 -10.09
C ARG A 139 24.24 -6.56 -11.46
N ASP A 140 23.00 -6.07 -11.59
CA ASP A 140 22.45 -5.53 -12.82
C ASP A 140 21.20 -4.68 -12.54
N ALA A 141 21.32 -3.38 -12.75
CA ALA A 141 20.23 -2.42 -12.60
C ALA A 141 19.66 -1.92 -13.95
N GLN A 142 20.07 -2.50 -15.09
CA GLN A 142 19.71 -2.00 -16.42
C GLN A 142 18.20 -1.92 -16.63
N ALA A 143 17.44 -2.89 -16.11
CA ALA A 143 15.98 -2.91 -16.22
C ALA A 143 15.33 -1.71 -15.50
N PHE A 144 15.87 -1.28 -14.36
CA PHE A 144 15.38 -0.08 -13.66
C PHE A 144 15.77 1.18 -14.40
N HIS A 145 17.01 1.28 -14.91
CA HIS A 145 17.43 2.41 -15.74
C HIS A 145 16.54 2.57 -16.96
N ALA A 146 16.23 1.48 -17.66
CA ALA A 146 15.34 1.48 -18.81
C ALA A 146 13.91 1.91 -18.42
N LEU A 147 13.37 1.37 -17.33
CA LEU A 147 12.04 1.71 -16.84
C LEU A 147 11.92 3.19 -16.47
N PHE A 148 12.85 3.70 -15.67
CA PHE A 148 12.86 5.11 -15.26
C PHE A 148 13.32 6.05 -16.36
N ALA A 149 13.84 5.56 -17.49
CA ALA A 149 14.11 6.37 -18.68
C ALA A 149 12.89 6.47 -19.61
N ASP A 150 11.94 5.53 -19.54
CA ASP A 150 10.78 5.42 -20.43
C ASP A 150 9.85 6.66 -20.30
N PRO A 151 9.61 7.42 -21.40
CA PRO A 151 8.76 8.61 -21.37
C PRO A 151 7.30 8.33 -21.00
N ALA A 152 6.75 7.18 -21.40
CA ALA A 152 5.37 6.79 -21.09
C ALA A 152 5.21 6.40 -19.62
N PHE A 153 6.26 5.83 -19.02
CA PHE A 153 6.33 5.60 -17.57
C PHE A 153 6.43 6.91 -16.80
N LYS A 154 7.39 7.78 -17.15
CA LYS A 154 7.56 9.13 -16.53
C LYS A 154 6.32 10.00 -16.62
N ALA A 155 5.51 9.87 -17.67
CA ALA A 155 4.28 10.63 -17.83
C ALA A 155 3.17 10.20 -16.86
N ARG A 156 3.29 9.02 -16.24
CA ARG A 156 2.26 8.43 -15.37
C ARG A 156 2.69 8.26 -13.93
N PHE A 157 3.98 8.09 -13.69
CA PHE A 157 4.54 7.75 -12.39
C PHE A 157 5.68 8.71 -12.03
N GLU A 158 6.06 8.73 -10.77
CA GLU A 158 7.25 9.43 -10.33
C GLU A 158 8.49 8.94 -11.09
N THR A 159 9.45 9.84 -11.29
CA THR A 159 10.64 9.55 -12.11
C THR A 159 11.69 8.69 -11.42
N ASP A 160 11.47 8.31 -10.15
CA ASP A 160 12.34 7.46 -9.35
C ASP A 160 11.55 6.79 -8.21
N PHE A 161 12.17 5.88 -7.48
CA PHE A 161 11.65 5.37 -6.21
C PHE A 161 11.60 6.46 -5.13
N SER A 162 10.67 6.30 -4.19
CA SER A 162 10.57 7.13 -2.99
C SER A 162 11.89 7.21 -2.23
N ARG A 163 12.24 8.43 -1.82
CA ARG A 163 13.46 8.79 -1.10
C ARG A 163 13.19 9.11 0.38
N GLU A 164 12.03 8.70 0.90
CA GLU A 164 11.66 8.92 2.30
C GLU A 164 12.59 8.17 3.26
N GLU A 165 12.94 6.93 2.92
CA GLU A 165 13.76 6.07 3.77
C GLU A 165 15.08 5.69 3.10
N VAL A 166 16.12 6.49 3.40
CA VAL A 166 17.45 6.37 2.79
C VAL A 166 18.51 6.17 3.87
N ALA A 167 19.46 5.26 3.62
CA ALA A 167 20.64 5.09 4.46
C ALA A 167 21.57 6.31 4.34
N SER A 168 22.05 6.83 5.47
CA SER A 168 22.98 7.96 5.50
C SER A 168 24.39 7.63 4.98
N ARG A 169 24.76 6.34 5.00
CA ARG A 169 26.06 5.82 4.54
C ARG A 169 25.86 4.72 3.51
N PRO A 170 26.83 4.48 2.62
CA PRO A 170 26.83 3.30 1.76
C PRO A 170 26.57 2.02 2.57
N PRO A 171 25.60 1.18 2.17
CA PRO A 171 25.33 -0.05 2.89
C PRO A 171 26.56 -0.95 2.95
N ARG A 172 26.79 -1.61 4.10
CA ARG A 172 27.93 -2.50 4.28
C ARG A 172 27.93 -3.62 3.24
N GLY A 173 29.08 -3.86 2.62
CA GLY A 173 29.27 -4.94 1.63
C GLY A 173 29.08 -4.51 0.17
N PHE A 174 28.86 -3.22 -0.09
CA PHE A 174 28.80 -2.65 -1.43
C PHE A 174 29.97 -1.68 -1.64
N ASN A 175 30.49 -1.61 -2.87
CA ASN A 175 31.50 -0.62 -3.24
C ASN A 175 30.93 0.79 -3.04
N PRO A 176 31.53 1.67 -2.23
CA PRO A 176 31.08 3.06 -2.06
C PRO A 176 30.94 3.83 -3.37
N ASP A 177 31.73 3.48 -4.39
CA ASP A 177 31.76 4.12 -5.71
C ASP A 177 30.88 3.40 -6.75
N HIS A 178 29.96 2.53 -6.32
CA HIS A 178 29.04 1.84 -7.23
C HIS A 178 28.13 2.85 -7.97
N SER A 179 27.95 2.68 -9.29
CA SER A 179 27.14 3.58 -10.12
C SER A 179 25.71 3.77 -9.60
N ASP A 180 25.11 2.69 -9.11
CA ASP A 180 23.73 2.67 -8.59
C ASP A 180 23.64 2.89 -7.06
N MET A 181 24.66 3.50 -6.44
CA MET A 181 24.70 3.69 -4.99
C MET A 181 23.45 4.40 -4.44
N GLU A 182 22.87 5.32 -5.21
CA GLU A 182 21.65 6.03 -4.79
C GLU A 182 20.44 5.10 -4.61
N TRP A 183 20.31 4.07 -5.43
CA TRP A 183 19.31 3.01 -5.23
C TRP A 183 19.72 2.02 -4.14
N LEU A 184 21.02 1.70 -4.02
CA LEU A 184 21.51 0.81 -2.97
C LEU A 184 21.24 1.41 -1.57
N LYS A 185 21.27 2.73 -1.41
CA LYS A 185 20.98 3.39 -0.13
C LYS A 185 19.50 3.38 0.25
N LEU A 186 18.57 3.14 -0.68
CA LEU A 186 17.14 3.05 -0.36
C LEU A 186 16.87 1.90 0.62
N LYS A 187 15.91 2.08 1.52
CA LYS A 187 15.39 1.03 2.39
C LYS A 187 14.06 0.45 1.91
N ASP A 188 13.35 1.21 1.08
CA ASP A 188 12.11 0.81 0.42
C ASP A 188 12.22 1.05 -1.09
N PHE A 189 11.44 0.32 -1.90
CA PHE A 189 11.45 0.40 -3.36
C PHE A 189 10.03 0.54 -3.88
N TRP A 190 9.39 1.67 -3.60
CA TRP A 190 8.04 2.00 -4.01
C TRP A 190 7.97 3.40 -4.63
N TRP A 191 6.91 3.66 -5.39
CA TRP A 191 6.54 4.95 -5.97
C TRP A 191 5.05 5.22 -5.71
#